data_AF-A0A1I3GFA4-F1
#
_entry.id   AF-A0A1I3GFA4-F1
#
_cell.length_a   1.000
_cell.length_b   1.000
_cell.length_c   1.000
_cell.angle_alpha   90.00
_cell.angle_beta   90.00
_cell.angle_gamma   90.00
#
_symmetry.space_group_name_H-M   'P 1'
#
loop_
_entity.id
_entity.type
_entity.pdbx_description
1 polymer ?
#
loop_
_entity_poly.entity_id
_entity_poly.type
_entity_poly.pdbx_seq_one_letter_code
_entity_poly.pdbx_strand_id
1 'polypeptide(L)' 'MIIMVRNVSGKHFVYPIEFQFNTAYDRRLNDWLHSYLYKKGYAPDVGGRLRKLYESGCIQSEEDFRRELNVLLGGE' A
#
# COMPACT_ATOMS: atom_id res chain seq x y z
N MET A 1 -1.79 2.06 6.98
CA MET A 1 -0.56 2.72 7.46
C MET A 1 -0.88 3.91 8.36
N ILE A 2 -0.60 3.82 9.68
CA ILE A 2 -0.59 4.99 10.58
C ILE A 2 0.88 5.29 10.91
N ILE A 3 1.34 6.50 10.57
CA ILE A 3 2.67 6.98 10.92
C ILE A 3 2.53 7.87 12.15
N MET A 4 3.07 7.44 13.29
CA MET A 4 3.17 8.28 14.48
C MET A 4 4.58 8.87 14.56
N VAL A 5 4.73 10.14 14.19
CA VAL A 5 5.97 10.91 14.41
C VAL A 5 5.91 11.53 15.80
N ARG A 6 6.82 11.13 16.70
CA ARG A 6 7.07 11.88 17.93
C ARG A 6 8.21 12.86 17.69
N ASN A 7 7.87 14.15 17.57
CA ASN A 7 8.84 15.23 17.68
C ASN A 7 8.93 15.65 19.14
N VAL A 8 10.02 15.31 19.83
CA VAL A 8 10.27 15.77 21.19
C VAL A 8 11.18 17.00 21.10
N SER A 9 10.59 18.19 21.17
CA SER A 9 11.32 19.45 21.17
C SER A 9 12.09 19.62 22.48
N GLY A 10 13.41 19.52 22.44
CA GLY A 10 14.29 19.92 23.54
C GLY A 10 15.67 19.28 23.50
N LYS A 11 16.64 19.96 22.89
CA LYS A 11 18.11 19.85 23.08
C LYS A 11 18.80 18.47 23.08
N HIS A 12 18.12 17.38 22.78
CA HIS A 12 18.73 16.07 22.55
C HIS A 12 18.65 15.71 21.06
N PHE A 13 19.79 15.37 20.46
CA PHE A 13 19.88 14.75 19.15
C PHE A 13 19.33 13.32 19.24
N VAL A 14 18.00 13.19 19.35
CA VAL A 14 17.33 11.90 19.33
C VAL A 14 16.96 11.61 17.87
N TYR A 15 17.43 10.48 17.34
CA TYR A 15 17.01 10.03 16.02
C TYR A 15 15.48 9.94 15.99
N PRO A 16 14.80 10.56 15.01
CA PRO A 16 13.36 10.43 14.86
C PRO A 16 13.05 8.95 14.63
N ILE A 17 12.39 8.32 15.60
CA ILE A 17 11.93 6.93 15.48
C ILE A 17 10.56 6.92 14.82
N GLU A 18 10.46 6.18 13.72
CA GLU A 18 9.20 5.96 13.02
C GLU A 18 8.64 4.60 13.43
N PHE A 19 7.51 4.60 14.14
CA PHE A 19 6.84 3.37 14.49
C PHE A 19 5.68 3.13 13.51
N GLN A 20 5.80 2.08 12.71
CA GLN A 20 4.77 1.68 11.75
C GLN A 20 3.94 0.53 12.31
N PHE A 21 2.71 0.82 12.72
CA PHE A 21 1.72 -0.22 12.99
C PHE A 21 1.11 -0.68 11.67
N ASN A 22 1.75 -1.66 11.04
CA ASN A 22 1.21 -2.33 9.87
C ASN A 22 0.39 -3.54 10.30
N THR A 23 -0.92 -3.49 10.05
CA THR A 23 -1.73 -4.72 10.05
C THR A 23 -1.16 -5.66 8.99
N ALA A 24 -1.10 -6.96 9.27
CA ALA A 24 -0.63 -7.97 8.30
C ALA A 24 -1.33 -7.83 6.93
N TYR A 25 -2.59 -7.37 6.98
CA TYR A 25 -3.42 -7.01 5.84
C TYR A 25 -2.82 -5.88 4.98
N ASP A 26 -2.46 -4.75 5.59
CA ASP A 26 -1.86 -3.60 4.90
C ASP A 26 -0.47 -3.97 4.33
N ARG A 27 0.27 -4.85 5.01
CA ARG A 27 1.59 -5.33 4.56
C ARG A 27 1.52 -6.17 3.29
N ARG A 28 0.51 -7.05 3.16
CA ARG A 28 0.28 -7.85 1.94
C ARG A 28 -0.04 -6.97 0.74
N LEU A 29 -0.95 -6.01 0.94
CA LEU A 29 -1.29 -5.06 -0.13
C LEU A 29 -0.06 -4.24 -0.55
N ASN A 30 0.74 -3.78 0.42
CA ASN A 30 1.94 -3.01 0.13
C ASN A 30 2.98 -3.81 -0.68
N ASP A 31 3.16 -5.09 -0.37
CA ASP A 31 4.04 -5.99 -1.12
C ASP A 31 3.56 -6.17 -2.58
N TRP A 32 2.26 -6.37 -2.79
CA TRP A 32 1.69 -6.46 -4.13
C TRP A 32 1.77 -5.14 -4.90
N LEU A 33 1.44 -4.01 -4.27
CA LEU A 33 1.62 -2.70 -4.88
C LEU A 33 3.09 -2.46 -5.26
N HIS A 34 4.02 -2.91 -4.42
CA HIS A 34 5.45 -2.80 -4.69
C HIS A 34 5.89 -3.71 -5.84
N SER A 35 5.45 -4.96 -5.90
CA SER A 35 5.87 -5.89 -6.96
C SER A 35 5.25 -5.56 -8.33
N TYR A 36 3.99 -5.09 -8.33
CA TYR A 36 3.21 -4.94 -9.56
C TYR A 36 3.11 -3.49 -10.09
N LEU A 37 3.07 -2.48 -9.21
CA LEU A 37 2.93 -1.07 -9.63
C LEU A 37 4.25 -0.30 -9.58
N TYR A 38 5.17 -0.66 -8.67
CA TYR A 38 6.43 0.07 -8.54
C TYR A 38 7.25 0.00 -9.84
N LYS A 39 7.75 1.16 -10.27
CA LYS A 39 8.46 1.41 -11.54
C LYS A 39 7.67 1.19 -12.85
N LYS A 40 6.42 0.72 -12.81
CA LYS A 40 5.62 0.53 -14.04
C LYS A 40 4.94 1.80 -14.56
N GLY A 41 4.97 2.89 -13.80
CA GLY A 41 4.46 4.20 -14.25
C GLY A 41 2.94 4.26 -14.38
N TYR A 42 2.21 3.33 -13.74
CA TYR A 42 0.75 3.34 -13.77
C TYR A 42 0.19 4.55 -13.04
N ALA A 43 -1.02 4.96 -13.48
CA ALA A 43 -1.71 6.08 -12.86
C ALA A 43 -1.94 5.82 -11.36
N PRO A 44 -1.78 6.85 -10.51
CA PRO A 44 -2.00 6.73 -9.06
C PRO A 44 -3.44 6.28 -8.71
N ASP A 45 -4.38 6.47 -9.63
CA ASP A 45 -5.76 6.04 -9.51
C ASP A 45 -5.91 4.52 -9.39
N VAL A 46 -5.05 3.75 -10.08
CA VAL A 46 -5.05 2.27 -10.08
C VAL A 46 -4.80 1.73 -8.68
N GLY A 47 -3.79 2.28 -7.98
CA GLY A 47 -3.47 1.89 -6.61
C GLY A 47 -4.59 2.21 -5.61
N GLY A 48 -5.25 3.36 -5.79
CA GLY A 48 -6.41 3.75 -4.97
C GLY A 48 -7.61 2.83 -5.17
N ARG A 49 -7.85 2.38 -6.40
CA ARG A 49 -8.96 1.47 -6.74
C ARG A 49 -8.72 0.06 -6.23
N LEU A 50 -7.50 -0.46 -6.38
CA LEU A 50 -7.07 -1.73 -5.78
C LEU A 50 -7.20 -1.71 -4.25
N ARG A 51 -6.86 -0.59 -3.61
CA ARG A 51 -7.03 -0.44 -2.16
C ARG A 51 -8.49 -0.56 -1.74
N LYS A 52 -9.43 0.07 -2.46
CA LYS A 52 -10.87 -0.06 -2.19
C LYS A 52 -11.38 -1.48 -2.38
N LEU A 53 -10.96 -2.17 -3.45
CA LEU A 53 -11.33 -3.56 -3.72
C LEU A 53 -10.76 -4.52 -2.67
N TYR A 54 -9.53 -4.26 -2.21
CA TYR A 54 -8.92 -4.98 -1.11
C TYR A 54 -9.70 -4.73 0.19
N GLU A 55 -9.95 -3.48 0.57
CA GLU A 55 -10.75 -3.14 1.77
C GLU A 55 -12.19 -3.70 1.73
N SER A 56 -12.77 -3.87 0.54
CA SER A 56 -14.08 -4.51 0.33
C SER A 56 -14.04 -6.05 0.42
N GLY A 57 -12.86 -6.66 0.54
CA GLY A 57 -12.70 -8.11 0.63
C GLY A 57 -12.76 -8.88 -0.69
N CYS A 58 -12.79 -8.19 -1.84
CA CYS A 58 -12.75 -8.81 -3.17
C CYS A 58 -11.39 -9.46 -3.45
N ILE A 59 -10.31 -8.80 -3.02
CA ILE A 59 -8.95 -9.29 -3.28
C ILE A 59 -8.43 -10.00 -2.02
N GLN A 60 -8.35 -11.32 -2.08
CA GLN A 60 -7.85 -12.15 -0.96
C GLN A 60 -6.51 -12.83 -1.28
N SER A 61 -6.24 -13.03 -2.57
CA SER A 61 -5.06 -13.68 -3.10
C SER A 61 -4.38 -12.80 -4.15
N GLU A 62 -3.10 -13.09 -4.42
CA GLU A 62 -2.33 -12.39 -5.46
C GLU A 62 -2.96 -12.54 -6.86
N GLU A 63 -3.58 -13.69 -7.14
CA GLU A 63 -4.24 -13.96 -8.42
C GLU A 63 -5.43 -13.00 -8.65
N ASP A 64 -6.27 -12.79 -7.63
CA ASP A 64 -7.34 -11.78 -7.65
C ASP A 64 -6.78 -10.38 -7.87
N PHE A 65 -5.67 -10.06 -7.19
CA PHE A 65 -5.00 -8.77 -7.36
C PHE A 65 -4.54 -8.57 -8.81
N ARG A 66 -3.91 -9.58 -9.42
CA ARG A 66 -3.47 -9.52 -10.84
C ARG A 66 -4.65 -9.40 -11.78
N ARG A 67 -5.74 -10.11 -11.49
CA ARG A 67 -6.94 -10.10 -12.32
C ARG A 67 -7.62 -8.73 -12.31
N GLU A 68 -7.83 -8.16 -11.12
CA GLU A 68 -8.35 -6.79 -10.98
C GLU A 68 -7.40 -5.75 -11.56
N LEU A 69 -6.09 -5.92 -11.37
CA LEU A 69 -5.10 -5.06 -12.01
C LEU A 69 -5.20 -5.13 -13.54
N ASN A 70 -5.37 -6.31 -14.12
CA ASN A 70 -5.51 -6.47 -15.57
C ASN A 70 -6.79 -5.80 -16.09
N VAL A 71 -7.90 -5.98 -15.38
CA VAL A 71 -9.18 -5.28 -15.66
C VAL A 71 -9.00 -3.76 -15.61
N LEU A 72 -8.31 -3.24 -14.59
CA LEU A 72 -8.06 -1.80 -14.42
C LEU A 72 -7.09 -1.21 -15.45
N LEU A 73 -6.17 -2.02 -15.98
CA LEU A 73 -5.17 -1.59 -16.97
C LEU A 73 -5.66 -1.66 -18.42
N GLY A 74 -6.85 -2.20 -18.66
CA GLY A 74 -7.43 -2.32 -20.00
C GLY A 74 -7.52 -3.77 -20.46
N GLY A 75 -8.35 -4.56 -19.78
CA GLY A 75 -8.85 -5.81 -20.34
C GLY A 75 -9.89 -5.50 -21.43
N GLU A 76 -9.43 -5.44 -22.68
CA GLU A 76 -10.24 -5.80 -23.86
C GLU A 76 -9.92 -7.24 -24.27
#